data_AF-A0A951C4R1-F1
#
_entry.id   AF-A0A951C4R1-F1
#
_cell.length_a   1.000
_cell.length_b   1.000
_cell.length_c   1.000
_cell.angle_alpha   90.00
_cell.angle_beta   90.00
_cell.angle_gamma   90.00
#
_symmetry.space_group_name_H-M   'P 1'
#
loop_
_entity.id
_entity.type
_entity.pdbx_description
1 polymer ?
#
loop_
_entity_poly.entity_id
_entity_poly.type
_entity_poly.pdbx_seq_one_letter_code
_entity_poly.pdbx_strand_id
1 'polypeptide(L)'
;MPQRYWVETLGCPKNQVDSDKLVGTLVADGYAPADSPEDADLVVVNTCAFIDAARQESIDTVLSLSDARRDGARLVVTGCLAERYGDELAESLPEADLVAGFGVPVTLGKKPVPSFDLLNLARPPATAPWAYVKVAEGCDRVCGFCAIPSFRGKQRSRPLDVILEEVDALGAQEIVLVAQDLASYGSDLGDRGAIIPLVEAVSARVPRTRLLYLYPSSLTDGLIDVIGATGVPYFDLSLQHVSRPLVQRMRRWGDGARFLERIETIRSRCPDAAFRSSFIVGYPGETEDDHDQLLSFIEEAQLDWAGFFAFSPEDGTYAVDLDGQVDPSLVAERLKELGELQDAITASRRDALVGSQYDVLVDAPGVGRGHREAPEIDGIVTVPASLAVGTVATVTITGAAGPDLEAAVLPLSPGAPTRLLAETGAPSPSGAVS
;
A
#
# COMPACT_ATOMS: atom_id res chain seq x y z
N MET A 1 -2.02 13.85 34.41
CA MET A 1 -1.15 13.39 33.31
C MET A 1 -2.02 13.30 32.06
N PRO A 2 -1.49 13.59 30.86
CA PRO A 2 -2.24 13.34 29.63
C PRO A 2 -2.63 11.85 29.57
N GLN A 3 -3.81 11.55 29.03
CA GLN A 3 -4.20 10.16 28.80
C GLN A 3 -3.29 9.56 27.72
N ARG A 4 -2.91 8.29 27.86
CA ARG A 4 -2.03 7.61 26.90
C ARG A 4 -2.84 6.80 25.89
N TYR A 5 -2.41 6.77 24.62
CA TYR A 5 -3.03 5.97 23.57
C TYR A 5 -2.08 4.96 22.95
N TRP A 6 -2.61 3.82 22.53
CA TRP A 6 -1.97 2.84 21.64
C TRP A 6 -2.86 2.65 20.41
N VAL A 7 -2.28 2.65 19.20
CA VAL A 7 -3.01 2.32 17.97
C VAL A 7 -2.34 1.12 17.32
N GLU A 8 -3.08 0.02 17.25
CA GLU A 8 -2.70 -1.16 16.49
C GLU A 8 -3.31 -1.09 15.09
N THR A 9 -2.49 -1.23 14.05
CA THR A 9 -2.95 -1.07 12.67
C THR A 9 -2.76 -2.35 11.88
N LEU A 10 -3.86 -2.88 11.36
CA LEU A 10 -3.88 -4.11 10.58
C LEU A 10 -4.35 -3.86 9.15
N GLY A 11 -4.00 -4.79 8.27
CA GLY A 11 -4.51 -4.85 6.90
C GLY A 11 -3.58 -4.22 5.87
N CYS A 12 -3.86 -2.99 5.46
CA CYS A 12 -3.26 -2.44 4.24
C CYS A 12 -2.79 -0.98 4.39
N PRO A 13 -1.95 -0.48 3.46
CA PRO A 13 -1.51 0.92 3.43
C PRO A 13 -2.60 1.98 3.60
N LYS A 14 -3.82 1.71 3.11
CA LYS A 14 -4.96 2.62 3.26
C LYS A 14 -5.44 2.71 4.72
N ASN A 15 -5.40 1.59 5.45
CA ASN A 15 -5.66 1.56 6.89
C ASN A 15 -4.54 2.27 7.67
N GLN A 16 -3.29 2.17 7.24
CA GLN A 16 -2.19 2.95 7.85
C GLN A 16 -2.44 4.45 7.78
N VAL A 17 -2.85 4.95 6.60
CA VAL A 17 -3.22 6.37 6.49
C VAL A 17 -4.40 6.71 7.41
N ASP A 18 -5.41 5.85 7.51
CA ASP A 18 -6.54 6.04 8.42
C ASP A 18 -6.08 6.10 9.90
N SER A 19 -5.18 5.24 10.32
CA SER A 19 -4.58 5.26 11.66
C SER A 19 -3.78 6.53 11.92
N ASP A 20 -2.95 6.97 10.98
CA ASP A 20 -2.17 8.21 11.14
C ASP A 20 -3.08 9.44 11.34
N LYS A 21 -4.22 9.47 10.64
CA LYS A 21 -5.25 10.51 10.76
C LYS A 21 -5.95 10.44 12.12
N LEU A 22 -6.29 9.24 12.59
CA LEU A 22 -6.82 9.03 13.94
C LEU A 22 -5.82 9.50 15.00
N VAL A 23 -4.54 9.16 14.87
CA VAL A 23 -3.47 9.63 15.75
C VAL A 23 -3.40 11.16 15.76
N GLY A 24 -3.53 11.82 14.60
CA GLY A 24 -3.61 13.28 14.53
C GLY A 24 -4.71 13.87 15.40
N THR A 25 -5.89 13.24 15.41
CA THR A 25 -7.01 13.67 16.26
C THR A 25 -6.78 13.40 17.74
N LEU A 26 -6.20 12.25 18.10
CA LEU A 26 -5.86 11.91 19.48
C LEU A 26 -4.85 12.89 20.08
N VAL A 27 -3.82 13.25 19.30
CA VAL A 27 -2.81 14.24 19.71
C VAL A 27 -3.43 15.63 19.86
N ALA A 28 -4.32 16.04 18.95
CA ALA A 28 -5.04 17.32 19.04
C ALA A 28 -5.96 17.39 20.28
N ASP A 29 -6.52 16.26 20.70
CA ASP A 29 -7.33 16.11 21.90
C ASP A 29 -6.51 16.01 23.20
N GLY A 30 -5.17 16.03 23.10
CA GLY A 30 -4.26 16.08 24.24
C GLY A 30 -3.83 14.70 24.77
N TYR A 31 -4.08 13.62 24.02
CA TYR A 31 -3.52 12.33 24.35
C TYR A 31 -2.03 12.26 23.98
N ALA A 32 -1.27 11.42 24.70
CA ALA A 32 0.13 11.13 24.43
C ALA A 32 0.32 9.66 23.99
N PRO A 33 1.31 9.32 23.14
CA PRO A 33 1.57 7.93 22.79
C PRO A 33 1.99 7.10 24.02
N ALA A 34 1.52 5.87 24.10
CA ALA A 34 2.00 4.85 25.02
C ALA A 34 3.23 4.13 24.45
N ASP A 35 4.13 3.66 25.31
CA ASP A 35 5.29 2.86 24.88
C ASP A 35 4.91 1.39 24.58
N SER A 36 3.80 0.93 25.18
CA SER A 36 3.21 -0.38 24.94
C SER A 36 1.69 -0.35 25.14
N PRO A 37 0.95 -1.38 24.70
CA PRO A 37 -0.48 -1.49 24.97
C PRO A 37 -0.84 -1.52 26.47
N GLU A 38 0.03 -2.09 27.30
CA GLU A 38 -0.22 -2.21 28.75
C GLU A 38 -0.14 -0.86 29.48
N ASP A 39 0.47 0.13 28.83
CA ASP A 39 0.66 1.49 29.33
C ASP A 39 -0.43 2.46 28.89
N ALA A 40 -1.33 2.04 27.99
CA ALA A 40 -2.32 2.89 27.37
C ALA A 40 -3.60 3.02 28.22
N ASP A 41 -4.21 4.22 28.21
CA ASP A 41 -5.57 4.45 28.71
C ASP A 41 -6.62 4.20 27.61
N LEU A 42 -6.20 4.26 26.34
CA LEU A 42 -7.01 4.02 25.15
C LEU A 42 -6.21 3.17 24.15
N VAL A 43 -6.69 1.97 23.86
CA VAL A 43 -6.21 1.09 22.80
C VAL A 43 -7.19 1.16 21.65
N VAL A 44 -6.71 1.50 20.46
CA VAL A 44 -7.49 1.52 19.21
C VAL A 44 -6.94 0.44 18.29
N VAL A 45 -7.80 -0.45 17.79
CA VAL A 45 -7.42 -1.48 16.81
C VAL A 45 -8.09 -1.17 15.48
N ASN A 46 -7.31 -0.78 14.48
CA ASN A 46 -7.78 -0.51 13.12
C ASN A 46 -7.72 -1.81 12.29
N THR A 47 -8.88 -2.43 12.12
CA THR A 47 -9.05 -3.80 11.61
C THR A 47 -9.17 -3.89 10.10
N CYS A 48 -8.87 -5.08 9.58
CA CYS A 48 -9.03 -5.43 8.18
C CYS A 48 -10.26 -6.34 7.97
N ALA A 49 -10.92 -6.22 6.81
CA ALA A 49 -12.01 -7.11 6.40
C ALA A 49 -11.84 -7.66 4.98
N PHE A 50 -10.60 -7.62 4.46
CA PHE A 50 -10.33 -7.88 3.04
C PHE A 50 -10.54 -9.36 2.66
N ILE A 51 -10.02 -10.28 3.46
CA ILE A 51 -10.14 -11.74 3.31
C ILE A 51 -10.31 -12.39 4.68
N ASP A 52 -10.82 -13.61 4.72
CA ASP A 52 -11.09 -14.33 5.97
C ASP A 52 -9.88 -14.42 6.91
N ALA A 53 -8.69 -14.71 6.38
CA ALA A 53 -7.46 -14.76 7.19
C ALA A 53 -7.18 -13.43 7.91
N ALA A 54 -7.39 -12.29 7.23
CA ALA A 54 -7.19 -10.96 7.81
C ALA A 54 -8.29 -10.59 8.82
N ARG A 55 -9.50 -11.14 8.68
CA ARG A 55 -10.57 -11.01 9.69
C ARG A 55 -10.19 -11.76 10.95
N GLN A 56 -9.71 -12.99 10.81
CA GLN A 56 -9.29 -13.81 11.93
C GLN A 56 -8.13 -13.15 12.69
N GLU A 57 -7.10 -12.69 11.96
CA GLU A 57 -6.00 -11.92 12.55
C GLU A 57 -6.49 -10.68 13.30
N SER A 58 -7.47 -9.96 12.74
CA SER A 58 -8.07 -8.80 13.40
C SER A 58 -8.76 -9.16 14.71
N ILE A 59 -9.55 -10.23 14.73
CA ILE A 59 -10.25 -10.70 15.94
C ILE A 59 -9.24 -11.17 17.00
N ASP A 60 -8.27 -12.00 16.59
CA ASP A 60 -7.24 -12.54 17.50
C ASP A 60 -6.42 -11.42 18.14
N THR A 61 -6.09 -10.38 17.36
CA THR A 61 -5.37 -9.20 17.85
C THR A 61 -6.20 -8.42 18.86
N VAL A 62 -7.50 -8.21 18.60
CA VAL A 62 -8.39 -7.53 19.55
C VAL A 62 -8.46 -8.30 20.87
N LEU A 63 -8.59 -9.63 20.82
CA LEU A 63 -8.61 -10.47 22.03
C LEU A 63 -7.28 -10.41 22.78
N SER A 64 -6.15 -10.52 22.07
CA SER A 64 -4.82 -10.42 22.68
C SER A 64 -4.59 -9.07 23.35
N LEU A 65 -4.99 -7.97 22.72
CA LEU A 65 -4.88 -6.62 23.30
C LEU A 65 -5.90 -6.41 24.41
N SER A 66 -7.04 -7.08 24.36
CA SER A 66 -8.01 -7.07 25.44
C SER A 66 -7.42 -7.63 26.73
N ASP A 67 -6.66 -8.72 26.62
CA ASP A 67 -6.00 -9.38 27.74
C ASP A 67 -4.78 -8.60 28.25
N ALA A 68 -4.06 -7.90 27.36
CA ALA A 68 -2.84 -7.16 27.70
C ALA A 68 -3.09 -5.75 28.24
N ARG A 69 -4.20 -5.09 27.87
CA ARG A 69 -4.45 -3.69 28.22
C ARG A 69 -4.53 -3.47 29.73
N ARG A 70 -4.17 -2.26 30.17
CA ARG A 70 -4.28 -1.84 31.57
C ARG A 70 -5.71 -1.97 32.09
N ASP A 71 -5.88 -2.33 33.37
CA ASP A 71 -7.18 -2.26 34.04
C ASP A 71 -7.82 -0.87 33.89
N GLY A 72 -9.03 -0.84 33.36
CA GLY A 72 -9.79 0.38 33.09
C GLY A 72 -9.43 1.08 31.78
N ALA A 73 -8.54 0.51 30.95
CA ALA A 73 -8.25 1.02 29.62
C ALA A 73 -9.40 0.76 28.63
N ARG A 74 -9.68 1.80 27.86
CA ARG A 74 -10.42 1.85 26.58
C ARG A 74 -9.98 0.80 25.58
N LEU A 75 -10.81 -0.12 25.08
CA LEU A 75 -10.55 -0.84 23.83
C LEU A 75 -11.57 -0.43 22.75
N VAL A 76 -11.09 0.19 21.67
CA VAL A 76 -11.92 0.63 20.54
C VAL A 76 -11.52 -0.14 19.29
N VAL A 77 -12.48 -0.76 18.62
CA VAL A 77 -12.29 -1.43 17.35
C VAL A 77 -12.80 -0.53 16.24
N THR A 78 -11.97 -0.26 15.24
CA THR A 78 -12.33 0.54 14.06
C THR A 78 -11.82 -0.12 12.78
N GLY A 79 -11.96 0.53 11.63
CA GLY A 79 -11.47 0.04 10.34
C GLY A 79 -12.52 -0.71 9.53
N CYS A 80 -12.05 -1.49 8.55
CA CYS A 80 -12.91 -2.14 7.57
C CYS A 80 -13.87 -3.17 8.20
N LEU A 81 -13.44 -3.91 9.23
CA LEU A 81 -14.28 -4.92 9.88
C LEU A 81 -15.41 -4.25 10.67
N ALA A 82 -15.07 -3.21 11.43
CA ALA A 82 -16.03 -2.40 12.17
C ALA A 82 -17.04 -1.70 11.26
N GLU A 83 -16.61 -1.18 10.10
CA GLU A 83 -17.53 -0.57 9.14
C GLU A 83 -18.52 -1.59 8.56
N ARG A 84 -18.01 -2.77 8.17
CA ARG A 84 -18.81 -3.75 7.43
C ARG A 84 -19.73 -4.57 8.32
N TYR A 85 -19.26 -4.95 9.51
CA TYR A 85 -19.96 -5.87 10.42
C TYR A 85 -20.27 -5.24 11.78
N GLY A 86 -20.34 -3.90 11.87
CA GLY A 86 -20.35 -3.17 13.15
C GLY A 86 -21.29 -3.71 14.23
N ASP A 87 -22.56 -3.90 13.90
CA ASP A 87 -23.56 -4.40 14.88
C ASP A 87 -23.26 -5.85 15.31
N GLU A 88 -22.98 -6.74 14.35
CA GLU A 88 -22.66 -8.15 14.61
C GLU A 88 -21.33 -8.29 15.40
N LEU A 89 -20.33 -7.48 15.07
CA LEU A 89 -19.04 -7.45 15.73
C LEU A 89 -19.17 -6.93 17.17
N ALA A 90 -20.00 -5.91 17.41
CA ALA A 90 -20.26 -5.42 18.76
C ALA A 90 -21.00 -6.45 19.63
N GLU A 91 -21.89 -7.24 19.04
CA GLU A 91 -22.59 -8.34 19.73
C GLU A 91 -21.67 -9.54 20.03
N SER A 92 -20.76 -9.86 19.11
CA SER A 92 -19.89 -11.03 19.19
C SER A 92 -18.55 -10.80 19.90
N LEU A 93 -18.13 -9.54 20.04
CA LEU A 93 -16.85 -9.15 20.65
C LEU A 93 -17.06 -8.19 21.84
N PRO A 94 -17.64 -8.66 22.96
CA PRO A 94 -17.96 -7.83 24.13
C PRO A 94 -16.73 -7.23 24.83
N GLU A 95 -15.52 -7.71 24.51
CA GLU A 95 -14.24 -7.19 24.98
C GLU A 95 -13.97 -5.77 24.48
N ALA A 96 -14.56 -5.39 23.34
CA ALA A 96 -14.45 -4.06 22.76
C ALA A 96 -15.45 -3.09 23.43
N ASP A 97 -14.93 -2.02 24.04
CA ASP A 97 -15.74 -0.98 24.67
C ASP A 97 -16.47 -0.07 23.65
N LEU A 98 -16.07 -0.13 22.38
CA LEU A 98 -16.71 0.55 21.25
C LEU A 98 -16.28 -0.10 19.92
N VAL A 99 -17.25 -0.37 19.04
CA VAL A 99 -17.02 -0.67 17.63
C VAL A 99 -17.40 0.56 16.80
N ALA A 100 -16.44 1.11 16.07
CA ALA A 100 -16.53 2.41 15.41
C ALA A 100 -16.20 2.29 13.91
N GLY A 101 -17.22 2.44 13.06
CA GLY A 101 -17.04 2.56 11.62
C GLY A 101 -16.32 3.84 11.18
N PHE A 102 -16.16 4.03 9.87
CA PHE A 102 -15.61 5.25 9.29
C PHE A 102 -16.50 6.44 9.67
N GLY A 103 -15.89 7.50 10.18
CA GLY A 103 -16.63 8.70 10.58
C GLY A 103 -17.16 8.70 12.01
N VAL A 104 -16.86 7.68 12.80
CA VAL A 104 -17.14 7.65 14.23
C VAL A 104 -15.88 8.05 15.01
N PRO A 105 -15.90 9.15 15.78
CA PRO A 105 -14.75 9.53 16.61
C PRO A 105 -14.43 8.44 17.64
N VAL A 106 -13.14 8.10 17.76
CA VAL A 106 -12.64 7.11 18.75
C VAL A 106 -12.40 7.71 20.14
N THR A 107 -12.46 9.04 20.26
CA THR A 107 -12.13 9.82 21.45
C THR A 107 -13.27 9.94 22.45
N LEU A 108 -12.92 9.99 23.74
CA LEU A 108 -13.84 10.12 24.85
C LEU A 108 -14.08 11.58 25.25
N GLY A 109 -14.88 12.27 24.44
CA GLY A 109 -15.63 13.44 24.91
C GLY A 109 -15.15 14.81 24.43
N LYS A 110 -15.85 15.34 23.42
CA LYS A 110 -16.54 16.64 23.44
C LYS A 110 -17.22 16.89 22.09
N LYS A 111 -18.55 17.04 22.13
CA LYS A 111 -19.50 17.37 21.06
C LYS A 111 -19.44 16.46 19.81
N PRO A 112 -20.59 16.09 19.22
CA PRO A 112 -20.57 15.49 17.89
C PRO A 112 -19.88 16.47 16.94
N VAL A 113 -18.68 16.11 16.47
CA VAL A 113 -18.03 16.82 15.38
C VAL A 113 -18.94 16.62 14.16
N PRO A 114 -19.45 17.69 13.53
CA PRO A 114 -20.27 17.55 12.34
C PRO A 114 -19.40 16.94 11.23
N SER A 115 -19.70 15.69 10.90
CA SER A 115 -18.97 14.79 9.99
C SER A 115 -17.46 14.66 10.25
N PHE A 116 -17.04 13.55 10.86
CA PHE A 116 -15.64 13.13 10.89
C PHE A 116 -15.25 12.59 9.50
N ASP A 117 -14.81 13.46 8.60
CA ASP A 117 -14.32 13.03 7.28
C ASP A 117 -12.86 12.57 7.40
N LEU A 118 -12.68 11.30 7.81
CA LEU A 118 -11.38 10.65 8.01
C LEU A 118 -10.42 10.85 6.83
N LEU A 119 -10.96 10.93 5.60
CA LEU A 119 -10.19 11.12 4.38
C LEU A 119 -9.41 12.45 4.34
N ASN A 120 -9.92 13.50 4.98
CA ASN A 120 -9.38 14.86 4.90
C ASN A 120 -8.88 15.42 6.24
N LEU A 121 -8.78 14.59 7.27
CA LEU A 121 -8.20 15.02 8.55
C LEU A 121 -6.71 15.35 8.41
N ALA A 122 -6.19 16.17 9.33
CA ALA A 122 -4.76 16.36 9.47
C ALA A 122 -4.13 15.16 10.19
N ARG A 123 -2.83 14.92 9.98
CA ARG A 123 -2.04 13.90 10.69
C ARG A 123 -0.65 14.43 11.04
N PRO A 124 0.06 13.79 11.98
CA PRO A 124 1.43 14.18 12.32
C PRO A 124 2.39 13.98 11.13
N PRO A 125 3.60 14.59 11.20
CA PRO A 125 4.69 14.31 10.27
C PRO A 125 5.03 12.82 10.21
N ALA A 126 5.64 12.40 9.11
CA ALA A 126 6.06 11.02 8.94
C ALA A 126 7.12 10.63 9.99
N THR A 127 6.98 9.42 10.55
CA THR A 127 7.96 8.83 11.47
C THR A 127 9.05 8.03 10.75
N ALA A 128 8.84 7.75 9.46
CA ALA A 128 9.79 7.13 8.55
C ALA A 128 10.18 8.11 7.42
N PRO A 129 11.27 7.85 6.69
CA PRO A 129 11.64 8.62 5.50
C PRO A 129 10.64 8.57 4.34
N TRP A 130 9.55 7.83 4.48
CA TRP A 130 8.52 7.64 3.49
C TRP A 130 7.15 7.74 4.16
N ALA A 131 6.11 8.01 3.36
CA ALA A 131 4.75 8.04 3.86
C ALA A 131 3.73 7.62 2.79
N TYR A 132 2.75 6.81 3.20
CA TYR A 132 1.55 6.59 2.39
C TYR A 132 0.67 7.84 2.38
N VAL A 133 0.12 8.20 1.22
CA VAL A 133 -0.86 9.28 1.08
C VAL A 133 -2.06 8.76 0.32
N LYS A 134 -3.20 8.70 1.01
CA LYS A 134 -4.47 8.26 0.42
C LYS A 134 -5.09 9.39 -0.38
N VAL A 135 -5.18 9.26 -1.70
CA VAL A 135 -5.67 10.34 -2.58
C VAL A 135 -7.16 10.23 -2.91
N ALA A 136 -7.74 9.05 -2.72
CA ALA A 136 -9.16 8.79 -2.91
C ALA A 136 -9.63 7.67 -1.97
N GLU A 137 -10.94 7.62 -1.73
CA GLU A 137 -11.63 6.57 -0.98
C GLU A 137 -12.70 5.92 -1.86
N GLY A 138 -12.98 4.64 -1.64
CA GLY A 138 -14.01 3.91 -2.39
C GLY A 138 -13.59 3.57 -3.82
N CYS A 139 -14.48 2.90 -4.56
CA CYS A 139 -14.18 2.42 -5.90
C CYS A 139 -15.45 2.24 -6.73
N ASP A 140 -15.43 2.70 -7.99
CA ASP A 140 -16.55 2.55 -8.93
C ASP A 140 -16.49 1.25 -9.76
N ARG A 141 -15.46 0.42 -9.57
CA ARG A 141 -15.33 -0.86 -10.26
C ARG A 141 -16.32 -1.88 -9.71
N VAL A 142 -16.84 -2.73 -10.59
CA VAL A 142 -17.81 -3.80 -10.28
C VAL A 142 -17.18 -5.19 -10.34
N CYS A 143 -15.95 -5.33 -9.83
CA CYS A 143 -15.22 -6.60 -9.79
C CYS A 143 -16.04 -7.67 -9.07
N GLY A 144 -16.11 -8.87 -9.66
CA GLY A 144 -17.00 -9.93 -9.22
C GLY A 144 -16.76 -10.42 -7.78
N PHE A 145 -15.50 -10.39 -7.33
CA PHE A 145 -15.08 -10.81 -5.99
C PHE A 145 -15.02 -9.67 -4.96
N CYS A 146 -15.17 -8.41 -5.36
CA CYS A 146 -14.78 -7.28 -4.51
C CYS A 146 -15.98 -6.69 -3.77
N ALA A 147 -15.92 -6.70 -2.43
CA ALA A 147 -16.95 -6.08 -1.58
C ALA A 147 -16.71 -4.58 -1.31
N ILE A 148 -15.55 -4.01 -1.67
CA ILE A 148 -15.20 -2.60 -1.36
C ILE A 148 -16.34 -1.60 -1.66
N PRO A 149 -17.02 -1.64 -2.82
CA PRO A 149 -18.06 -0.66 -3.13
C PRO A 149 -19.26 -0.69 -2.16
N SER A 150 -19.49 -1.79 -1.45
CA SER A 150 -20.64 -1.92 -0.53
C SER A 150 -20.43 -1.20 0.80
N PHE A 151 -19.19 -1.11 1.30
CA PHE A 151 -18.89 -0.55 2.62
C PHE A 151 -17.96 0.66 2.60
N ARG A 152 -17.10 0.82 1.59
CA ARG A 152 -16.29 2.04 1.38
C ARG A 152 -16.93 3.02 0.40
N GLY A 153 -18.00 2.60 -0.27
CA GLY A 153 -18.79 3.41 -1.20
C GLY A 153 -18.12 3.64 -2.55
N LYS A 154 -18.73 4.54 -3.32
CA LYS A 154 -18.23 5.00 -4.62
C LYS A 154 -16.94 5.80 -4.47
N GLN A 155 -16.22 5.94 -5.58
CA GLN A 155 -14.98 6.70 -5.56
C GLN A 155 -15.23 8.16 -5.16
N ARG A 156 -14.43 8.64 -4.19
CA ARG A 156 -14.36 10.03 -3.74
C ARG A 156 -12.91 10.47 -3.75
N SER A 157 -12.53 11.26 -4.75
CA SER A 157 -11.19 11.83 -4.87
C SER A 157 -11.03 13.05 -3.96
N ARG A 158 -9.84 13.20 -3.37
CA ARG A 158 -9.49 14.38 -2.58
C ARG A 158 -9.09 15.55 -3.49
N PRO A 159 -9.29 16.81 -3.08
CA PRO A 159 -8.74 17.96 -3.78
C PRO A 159 -7.20 17.94 -3.82
N LEU A 160 -6.62 18.36 -4.94
CA LEU A 160 -5.16 18.33 -5.16
C LEU A 160 -4.40 19.21 -4.16
N ASP A 161 -4.91 20.41 -3.87
CA ASP A 161 -4.33 21.33 -2.88
C ASP A 161 -4.25 20.69 -1.49
N VAL A 162 -5.32 20.04 -1.05
CA VAL A 162 -5.37 19.32 0.24
C VAL A 162 -4.38 18.14 0.28
N ILE A 163 -4.18 17.44 -0.84
CA ILE A 163 -3.17 16.38 -0.94
C ILE A 163 -1.76 16.98 -0.82
N LEU A 164 -1.48 18.08 -1.53
CA LEU A 164 -0.16 18.72 -1.53
C LEU A 164 0.18 19.32 -0.16
N GLU A 165 -0.79 19.92 0.53
CA GLU A 165 -0.62 20.39 1.91
C GLU A 165 -0.25 19.24 2.86
N GLU A 166 -0.87 18.07 2.71
CA GLU A 166 -0.48 16.88 3.48
C GLU A 166 0.93 16.41 3.12
N VAL A 167 1.27 16.34 1.83
CA VAL A 167 2.61 15.93 1.37
C VAL A 167 3.69 16.83 1.95
N ASP A 168 3.49 18.15 1.93
CA ASP A 168 4.44 19.11 2.50
C ASP A 168 4.59 18.95 4.02
N ALA A 169 3.48 18.71 4.73
CA ALA A 169 3.48 18.54 6.18
C ALA A 169 4.15 17.24 6.65
N LEU A 170 4.22 16.21 5.79
CA LEU A 170 4.80 14.92 6.14
C LEU A 170 6.32 14.95 6.23
N GLY A 171 7.00 15.79 5.44
CA GLY A 171 8.47 15.88 5.44
C GLY A 171 9.20 14.60 5.00
N ALA A 172 8.53 13.74 4.21
CA ALA A 172 9.07 12.48 3.73
C ALA A 172 9.90 12.64 2.45
N GLN A 173 10.84 11.71 2.21
CA GLN A 173 11.64 11.60 0.99
C GLN A 173 10.94 10.79 -0.10
N GLU A 174 10.10 9.83 0.28
CA GLU A 174 9.27 9.04 -0.65
C GLU A 174 7.78 9.16 -0.27
N ILE A 175 6.96 9.59 -1.22
CA ILE A 175 5.50 9.56 -1.07
C ILE A 175 4.94 8.38 -1.84
N VAL A 176 4.15 7.56 -1.16
CA VAL A 176 3.48 6.41 -1.78
C VAL A 176 1.99 6.70 -1.90
N LEU A 177 1.55 7.01 -3.12
CA LEU A 177 0.16 7.31 -3.42
C LEU A 177 -0.67 6.03 -3.40
N VAL A 178 -1.76 6.05 -2.64
CA VAL A 178 -2.66 4.91 -2.48
C VAL A 178 -4.12 5.31 -2.67
N ALA A 179 -4.90 4.39 -3.24
CA ALA A 179 -6.35 4.40 -3.31
C ALA A 179 -6.84 2.96 -3.57
N GLN A 180 -8.15 2.73 -3.64
CA GLN A 180 -8.67 1.44 -4.10
C GLN A 180 -8.53 1.26 -5.62
N ASP A 181 -8.65 2.33 -6.40
CA ASP A 181 -8.31 2.38 -7.83
C ASP A 181 -7.61 3.73 -8.12
N LEU A 182 -6.29 3.75 -7.95
CA LEU A 182 -5.50 4.99 -7.99
C LEU A 182 -5.56 5.67 -9.36
N ALA A 183 -5.46 4.88 -10.43
CA ALA A 183 -5.45 5.39 -11.79
C ALA A 183 -6.79 6.04 -12.20
N SER A 184 -7.86 5.85 -11.43
CA SER A 184 -9.16 6.47 -11.65
C SER A 184 -9.33 7.82 -10.93
N TYR A 185 -8.33 8.30 -10.17
CA TYR A 185 -8.39 9.58 -9.47
C TYR A 185 -8.91 10.72 -10.37
N GLY A 186 -9.85 11.51 -9.85
CA GLY A 186 -10.53 12.61 -10.53
C GLY A 186 -11.69 12.22 -11.44
N SER A 187 -11.89 10.92 -11.73
CA SER A 187 -13.01 10.46 -12.57
C SER A 187 -14.38 10.82 -11.99
N ASP A 188 -14.52 10.79 -10.67
CA ASP A 188 -15.71 11.21 -9.92
C ASP A 188 -15.95 12.73 -10.00
N LEU A 189 -14.91 13.50 -10.32
CA LEU A 189 -14.97 14.94 -10.57
C LEU A 189 -15.17 15.28 -12.06
N GLY A 190 -15.31 14.27 -12.92
CA GLY A 190 -15.45 14.42 -14.37
C GLY A 190 -14.12 14.59 -15.12
N ASP A 191 -12.98 14.45 -14.46
CA ASP A 191 -11.64 14.56 -15.05
C ASP A 191 -10.88 13.22 -14.97
N ARG A 192 -10.98 12.43 -16.04
CA ARG A 192 -10.30 11.13 -16.15
C ARG A 192 -8.79 11.24 -16.37
N GLY A 193 -8.26 12.45 -16.58
CA GLY A 193 -6.83 12.71 -16.77
C GLY A 193 -6.14 13.23 -15.51
N ALA A 194 -6.88 13.54 -14.45
CA ALA A 194 -6.38 14.22 -13.25
C ALA A 194 -5.25 13.49 -12.52
N ILE A 195 -5.11 12.18 -12.72
CA ILE A 195 -4.01 11.39 -12.15
C ILE A 195 -2.63 11.89 -12.62
N ILE A 196 -2.50 12.35 -13.87
CA ILE A 196 -1.21 12.86 -14.38
C ILE A 196 -0.81 14.15 -13.64
N PRO A 197 -1.64 15.22 -13.61
CA PRO A 197 -1.34 16.41 -12.83
C PRO A 197 -1.09 16.14 -11.34
N LEU A 198 -1.81 15.18 -10.74
CA LEU A 198 -1.58 14.76 -9.36
C LEU A 198 -0.16 14.22 -9.16
N VAL A 199 0.26 13.26 -9.98
CA VAL A 199 1.57 12.61 -9.85
C VAL A 199 2.70 13.59 -10.13
N GLU A 200 2.55 14.44 -11.15
CA GLU A 200 3.52 15.50 -11.47
C GLU A 200 3.65 16.49 -10.30
N ALA A 201 2.53 16.94 -9.74
CA ALA A 201 2.53 17.91 -8.63
C ALA A 201 3.17 17.32 -7.36
N VAL A 202 2.90 16.07 -7.02
CA VAL A 202 3.52 15.39 -5.87
C VAL A 202 5.01 15.16 -6.12
N SER A 203 5.40 14.70 -7.31
CA SER A 203 6.80 14.44 -7.67
C SER A 203 7.64 15.71 -7.76
N ALA A 204 7.02 16.88 -7.91
CA ALA A 204 7.70 18.16 -7.80
C ALA A 204 8.04 18.54 -6.35
N ARG A 205 7.44 17.88 -5.34
CA ARG A 205 7.65 18.14 -3.91
C ARG A 205 8.62 17.18 -3.25
N VAL A 206 8.72 15.95 -3.75
CA VAL A 206 9.54 14.89 -3.14
C VAL A 206 10.44 14.19 -4.17
N PRO A 207 11.62 13.70 -3.75
CA PRO A 207 12.53 13.00 -4.66
C PRO A 207 11.96 11.71 -5.26
N ARG A 208 11.06 11.03 -4.54
CA ARG A 208 10.52 9.72 -4.92
C ARG A 208 9.00 9.71 -4.77
N THR A 209 8.29 9.39 -5.86
CA THR A 209 6.84 9.17 -5.81
C THR A 209 6.49 7.79 -6.33
N ARG A 210 5.93 6.94 -5.47
CA ARG A 210 5.45 5.60 -5.82
C ARG A 210 3.95 5.58 -5.97
N LEU A 211 3.46 4.76 -6.90
CA LEU A 211 2.04 4.52 -7.11
C LEU A 211 1.73 3.05 -6.84
N LEU A 212 0.69 2.80 -6.04
CA LEU A 212 0.15 1.46 -5.80
C LEU A 212 -1.30 1.34 -6.31
N TYR A 213 -1.76 0.12 -6.53
CA TYR A 213 -3.14 -0.19 -6.91
C TYR A 213 -3.55 0.38 -8.27
N LEU A 214 -2.75 0.11 -9.31
CA LEU A 214 -3.03 0.56 -10.67
C LEU A 214 -3.90 -0.47 -11.42
N TYR A 215 -5.08 -0.04 -11.84
CA TYR A 215 -5.93 -0.86 -12.70
C TYR A 215 -5.40 -0.85 -14.16
N PRO A 216 -5.14 -2.01 -14.78
CA PRO A 216 -4.40 -2.11 -16.04
C PRO A 216 -5.03 -1.33 -17.20
N SER A 217 -6.36 -1.27 -17.29
CA SER A 217 -7.04 -0.54 -18.37
C SER A 217 -6.91 0.99 -18.29
N SER A 218 -6.50 1.52 -17.13
CA SER A 218 -6.36 2.96 -16.90
C SER A 218 -4.93 3.45 -17.10
N LEU A 219 -3.96 2.56 -17.35
CA LEU A 219 -2.60 2.96 -17.70
C LEU A 219 -2.55 3.44 -19.15
N THR A 220 -2.65 4.75 -19.31
CA THR A 220 -2.34 5.42 -20.57
C THR A 220 -0.83 5.56 -20.73
N ASP A 221 -0.36 5.71 -21.97
CA ASP A 221 1.06 5.93 -22.26
C ASP A 221 1.61 7.19 -21.57
N GLY A 222 0.81 8.25 -21.47
CA GLY A 222 1.19 9.46 -20.72
C GLY A 222 1.38 9.19 -19.23
N LEU A 223 0.54 8.35 -18.61
CA LEU A 223 0.72 7.95 -17.22
C LEU A 223 1.97 7.08 -17.03
N ILE A 224 2.28 6.19 -17.98
CA ILE A 224 3.51 5.39 -17.96
C ILE A 224 4.74 6.30 -17.97
N ASP A 225 4.79 7.27 -18.88
CA ASP A 225 5.91 8.21 -19.00
C ASP A 225 6.09 9.03 -17.72
N VAL A 226 5.00 9.47 -17.09
CA VAL A 226 5.02 10.21 -15.82
C VAL A 226 5.52 9.33 -14.67
N ILE A 227 5.04 8.09 -14.54
CA ILE A 227 5.53 7.14 -13.53
C ILE A 227 7.04 6.88 -13.72
N GLY A 228 7.50 6.78 -14.96
CA GLY A 228 8.91 6.61 -15.28
C GLY A 228 9.81 7.75 -14.76
N ALA A 229 9.25 8.96 -14.58
CA ALA A 229 9.98 10.15 -14.18
C ALA A 229 9.92 10.45 -12.66
N THR A 230 9.23 9.66 -11.85
CA THR A 230 9.02 9.93 -10.41
C THR A 230 10.20 9.56 -9.51
N GLY A 231 11.31 9.11 -10.09
CA GLY A 231 12.39 8.44 -9.34
C GLY A 231 12.03 7.02 -8.89
N VAL A 232 10.80 6.57 -9.13
CA VAL A 232 10.32 5.23 -8.75
C VAL A 232 9.49 4.61 -9.90
N PRO A 233 10.12 4.08 -10.96
CA PRO A 233 9.42 3.40 -12.05
C PRO A 233 8.89 2.04 -11.58
N TYR A 234 7.84 2.06 -10.76
CA TYR A 234 7.26 0.89 -10.13
C TYR A 234 5.77 0.78 -10.49
N PHE A 235 5.39 -0.36 -11.03
CA PHE A 235 4.06 -0.61 -11.59
C PHE A 235 3.38 -1.74 -10.83
N ASP A 236 2.58 -1.39 -9.83
CA ASP A 236 1.70 -2.33 -9.12
C ASP A 236 0.39 -2.52 -9.88
N LEU A 237 0.37 -3.53 -10.75
CA LEU A 237 -0.74 -3.82 -11.64
C LEU A 237 -1.68 -4.81 -10.99
N SER A 238 -2.92 -4.39 -10.75
CA SER A 238 -3.96 -5.30 -10.24
C SER A 238 -4.45 -6.23 -11.38
N LEU A 239 -3.77 -7.34 -11.66
CA LEU A 239 -4.15 -8.24 -12.78
C LEU A 239 -5.17 -9.32 -12.40
N GLN A 240 -5.11 -9.85 -11.18
CA GLN A 240 -6.07 -10.78 -10.54
C GLN A 240 -6.19 -12.16 -11.19
N HIS A 241 -6.20 -12.27 -12.52
CA HIS A 241 -6.07 -13.51 -13.28
C HIS A 241 -5.68 -13.18 -14.73
N VAL A 242 -5.35 -14.17 -15.56
CA VAL A 242 -4.92 -13.95 -16.95
C VAL A 242 -5.77 -14.68 -18.00
N SER A 243 -6.36 -15.81 -17.63
CA SER A 243 -7.32 -16.51 -18.50
C SER A 243 -8.52 -15.61 -18.81
N ARG A 244 -8.82 -15.46 -20.10
CA ARG A 244 -9.90 -14.59 -20.59
C ARG A 244 -11.29 -14.99 -20.06
N PRO A 245 -11.72 -16.26 -20.11
CA PRO A 245 -12.98 -16.69 -19.49
C PRO A 245 -13.10 -16.26 -18.01
N LEU A 246 -12.06 -16.49 -17.21
CA LEU A 246 -12.05 -16.12 -15.79
C LEU A 246 -12.03 -14.62 -15.56
N VAL A 247 -11.18 -13.87 -16.26
CA VAL A 247 -11.12 -12.41 -16.14
C VAL A 247 -12.48 -11.78 -16.47
N GLN A 248 -13.18 -12.30 -17.48
CA GLN A 248 -14.55 -11.89 -17.80
C GLN A 248 -15.55 -12.29 -16.70
N ARG A 249 -15.45 -13.49 -16.14
CA ARG A 249 -16.29 -13.97 -15.04
C ARG A 249 -16.05 -13.17 -13.75
N MET A 250 -14.84 -12.69 -13.53
CA MET A 250 -14.47 -11.72 -12.48
C MET A 250 -14.96 -10.30 -12.80
N ARG A 251 -15.64 -10.07 -13.93
CA ARG A 251 -16.11 -8.76 -14.42
C ARG A 251 -14.99 -7.75 -14.60
N ARG A 252 -13.82 -8.23 -15.04
CA ARG A 252 -12.62 -7.41 -15.26
C ARG A 252 -12.28 -7.28 -16.73
N TRP A 253 -11.38 -6.35 -17.01
CA TRP A 253 -10.88 -6.08 -18.35
C TRP A 253 -9.55 -6.80 -18.56
N GLY A 254 -9.31 -7.25 -19.79
CA GLY A 254 -8.03 -7.77 -20.23
C GLY A 254 -8.00 -9.29 -20.34
N ASP A 255 -6.80 -9.79 -20.59
CA ASP A 255 -6.38 -11.19 -20.63
C ASP A 255 -4.84 -11.22 -20.67
N GLY A 256 -4.24 -12.40 -20.54
CA GLY A 256 -2.78 -12.56 -20.47
C GLY A 256 -2.03 -11.88 -21.61
N ALA A 257 -2.51 -12.04 -22.86
CA ALA A 257 -1.89 -11.42 -24.03
C ALA A 257 -1.87 -9.89 -23.94
N ARG A 258 -2.98 -9.26 -23.54
CA ARG A 258 -3.05 -7.80 -23.36
C ARG A 258 -2.19 -7.30 -22.21
N PHE A 259 -2.07 -8.10 -21.14
CA PHE A 259 -1.22 -7.74 -20.01
C PHE A 259 0.26 -7.81 -20.38
N LEU A 260 0.69 -8.83 -21.13
CA LEU A 260 2.04 -8.94 -21.67
C LEU A 260 2.37 -7.77 -22.60
N GLU A 261 1.50 -7.45 -23.55
CA GLU A 261 1.67 -6.30 -24.46
C GLU A 261 1.86 -4.99 -23.67
N ARG A 262 1.08 -4.79 -22.59
CA ARG A 262 1.22 -3.62 -21.73
C ARG A 262 2.54 -3.63 -20.95
N ILE A 263 2.95 -4.76 -20.40
CA ILE A 263 4.23 -4.90 -19.69
C ILE A 263 5.41 -4.65 -20.63
N GLU A 264 5.38 -5.19 -21.85
CA GLU A 264 6.38 -4.94 -22.89
C GLU A 264 6.45 -3.46 -23.26
N THR A 265 5.30 -2.81 -23.44
CA THR A 265 5.24 -1.37 -23.70
C THR A 265 5.91 -0.59 -22.57
N ILE A 266 5.62 -0.92 -21.30
CA ILE A 266 6.25 -0.29 -20.15
C ILE A 266 7.77 -0.54 -20.14
N ARG A 267 8.22 -1.78 -20.34
CA ARG A 267 9.66 -2.13 -20.39
C ARG A 267 10.41 -1.37 -21.49
N SER A 268 9.77 -1.17 -22.64
CA SER A 268 10.37 -0.44 -23.76
C SER A 268 10.57 1.04 -23.47
N ARG A 269 9.68 1.64 -22.67
CA ARG A 269 9.72 3.06 -22.27
C ARG A 269 10.58 3.28 -21.02
N CYS A 270 10.52 2.34 -20.10
CA CYS A 270 11.19 2.36 -18.79
C CYS A 270 11.91 1.03 -18.57
N PRO A 271 13.15 0.87 -19.06
CA PRO A 271 13.91 -0.39 -18.90
C PRO A 271 14.13 -0.81 -17.44
N ASP A 272 14.22 0.17 -16.54
CA ASP A 272 14.41 -0.06 -15.11
C ASP A 272 13.09 -0.34 -14.36
N ALA A 273 11.96 -0.47 -15.06
CA ALA A 273 10.66 -0.70 -14.46
C ALA A 273 10.65 -1.96 -13.57
N ALA A 274 10.06 -1.80 -12.39
CA ALA A 274 9.69 -2.89 -11.51
C ALA A 274 8.20 -3.18 -11.63
N PHE A 275 7.85 -4.46 -11.66
CA PHE A 275 6.45 -4.89 -11.78
C PHE A 275 6.02 -5.68 -10.56
N ARG A 276 4.85 -5.31 -10.04
CA ARG A 276 4.14 -6.07 -9.02
C ARG A 276 2.75 -6.43 -9.51
N SER A 277 2.26 -7.60 -9.15
CA SER A 277 0.86 -7.98 -9.34
C SER A 277 0.34 -8.85 -8.21
N SER A 278 -0.96 -9.06 -8.20
CA SER A 278 -1.63 -10.00 -7.30
C SER A 278 -2.66 -10.81 -8.08
N PHE A 279 -2.78 -12.09 -7.75
CA PHE A 279 -3.61 -13.08 -8.44
C PHE A 279 -4.50 -13.84 -7.46
N ILE A 280 -5.73 -14.13 -7.90
CA ILE A 280 -6.72 -14.90 -7.17
C ILE A 280 -6.77 -16.30 -7.79
N VAL A 281 -6.58 -17.33 -6.97
CA VAL A 281 -6.56 -18.74 -7.35
C VAL A 281 -7.74 -19.45 -6.70
N GLY A 282 -8.38 -20.35 -7.44
CA GLY A 282 -9.62 -21.01 -7.02
C GLY A 282 -10.89 -20.18 -7.25
N TYR A 283 -10.89 -19.22 -8.18
CA TYR A 283 -12.11 -18.46 -8.46
C TYR A 283 -13.21 -19.40 -9.02
N PRO A 284 -14.50 -19.24 -8.68
CA PRO A 284 -15.53 -20.19 -9.08
C PRO A 284 -15.59 -20.36 -10.61
N GLY A 285 -15.37 -21.59 -11.06
CA GLY A 285 -15.28 -22.00 -12.46
C GLY A 285 -13.85 -22.12 -13.03
N GLU A 286 -12.81 -21.94 -12.22
CA GLU A 286 -11.41 -22.05 -12.66
C GLU A 286 -11.02 -23.49 -13.00
N THR A 287 -10.56 -23.69 -14.24
CA THR A 287 -10.17 -24.98 -14.80
C THR A 287 -8.66 -25.21 -14.75
N GLU A 288 -8.20 -26.39 -15.17
CA GLU A 288 -6.77 -26.71 -15.30
C GLU A 288 -6.08 -25.85 -16.37
N ASP A 289 -6.72 -25.69 -17.54
CA ASP A 289 -6.21 -24.84 -18.64
C ASP A 289 -6.04 -23.37 -18.21
N ASP A 290 -6.92 -22.89 -17.32
CA ASP A 290 -6.82 -21.54 -16.79
C ASP A 290 -5.59 -21.34 -15.89
N HIS A 291 -5.27 -22.36 -15.09
CA HIS A 291 -4.10 -22.39 -14.22
C HIS A 291 -2.81 -22.53 -15.05
N ASP A 292 -2.81 -23.38 -16.08
CA ASP A 292 -1.69 -23.52 -17.02
C ASP A 292 -1.38 -22.20 -17.75
N GLN A 293 -2.41 -21.47 -18.16
CA GLN A 293 -2.26 -20.12 -18.72
C GLN A 293 -1.66 -19.14 -17.71
N LEU A 294 -2.00 -19.25 -16.42
CA LEU A 294 -1.43 -18.41 -15.37
C LEU A 294 0.04 -18.72 -15.13
N LEU A 295 0.42 -20.00 -15.03
CA LEU A 295 1.83 -20.43 -14.93
C LEU A 295 2.65 -19.90 -16.10
N SER A 296 2.16 -20.12 -17.33
CA SER A 296 2.82 -19.66 -18.57
C SER A 296 2.98 -18.14 -18.58
N PHE A 297 1.95 -17.40 -18.14
CA PHE A 297 2.03 -15.94 -18.05
C PHE A 297 3.07 -15.49 -17.02
N ILE A 298 3.14 -16.11 -15.83
CA ILE A 298 4.12 -15.72 -14.80
C ILE A 298 5.54 -15.95 -15.32
N GLU A 299 5.78 -17.09 -15.98
CA GLU A 299 7.07 -17.40 -16.60
C GLU A 299 7.43 -16.40 -17.70
N GLU A 300 6.51 -16.02 -18.58
CA GLU A 300 6.78 -15.07 -19.66
C GLU A 300 6.89 -13.61 -19.15
N ALA A 301 6.01 -13.22 -18.23
CA ALA A 301 5.93 -11.87 -17.72
C ALA A 301 7.15 -11.51 -16.87
N GLN A 302 7.80 -12.45 -16.18
CA GLN A 302 9.00 -12.21 -15.36
C GLN A 302 8.80 -11.01 -14.40
N LEU A 303 7.70 -11.04 -13.63
CA LEU A 303 7.38 -9.97 -12.67
C LEU A 303 8.41 -9.96 -11.54
N ASP A 304 8.76 -8.76 -11.04
CA ASP A 304 9.64 -8.64 -9.88
C ASP A 304 8.94 -9.16 -8.62
N TRP A 305 7.63 -8.94 -8.50
CA TRP A 305 6.82 -9.35 -7.36
C TRP A 305 5.45 -9.89 -7.81
N ALA A 306 5.03 -11.04 -7.27
CA ALA A 306 3.66 -11.51 -7.41
C ALA A 306 3.15 -12.12 -6.11
N GLY A 307 1.95 -11.73 -5.72
CA GLY A 307 1.20 -12.36 -4.63
C GLY A 307 0.10 -13.27 -5.17
N PHE A 308 -0.08 -14.44 -4.59
CA PHE A 308 -1.15 -15.37 -4.94
C PHE A 308 -2.04 -15.60 -3.72
N PHE A 309 -3.34 -15.47 -3.91
CA PHE A 309 -4.33 -15.54 -2.84
C PHE A 309 -5.42 -16.54 -3.22
N ALA A 310 -5.83 -17.38 -2.28
CA ALA A 310 -7.03 -18.18 -2.45
C ALA A 310 -8.24 -17.25 -2.62
N PHE A 311 -9.15 -17.62 -3.51
CA PHE A 311 -10.46 -16.98 -3.57
C PHE A 311 -11.16 -17.13 -2.20
N SER A 312 -11.56 -16.00 -1.63
CA SER A 312 -12.38 -15.94 -0.41
C SER A 312 -13.75 -15.43 -0.83
N PRO A 313 -14.83 -16.23 -0.62
CA PRO A 313 -16.18 -15.81 -0.95
C PRO A 313 -16.64 -14.71 0.00
N GLU A 314 -17.22 -13.66 -0.56
CA GLU A 314 -17.51 -12.43 0.17
C GLU A 314 -18.99 -12.08 0.09
N ASP A 315 -19.64 -11.90 1.24
CA ASP A 315 -21.06 -11.56 1.32
C ASP A 315 -21.39 -10.30 0.51
N GLY A 316 -22.44 -10.41 -0.31
CA GLY A 316 -22.91 -9.33 -1.17
C GLY A 316 -22.10 -9.14 -2.46
N THR A 317 -21.10 -9.99 -2.73
CA THR A 317 -20.36 -9.96 -4.00
C THR A 317 -21.02 -10.82 -5.07
N TYR A 318 -20.69 -10.61 -6.34
CA TYR A 318 -21.21 -11.44 -7.44
C TYR A 318 -20.68 -12.88 -7.37
N ALA A 319 -19.45 -13.06 -6.87
CA ALA A 319 -18.77 -14.34 -6.88
C ALA A 319 -19.31 -15.33 -5.82
N VAL A 320 -19.97 -14.84 -4.75
CA VAL A 320 -20.46 -15.68 -3.65
C VAL A 320 -21.50 -16.70 -4.11
N ASP A 321 -22.35 -16.32 -5.07
CA ASP A 321 -23.45 -17.15 -5.58
C ASP A 321 -23.04 -17.98 -6.82
N LEU A 322 -21.78 -17.93 -7.24
CA LEU A 322 -21.32 -18.64 -8.43
C LEU A 322 -21.17 -20.14 -8.17
N ASP A 323 -21.55 -20.92 -9.17
CA ASP A 323 -21.24 -22.34 -9.27
C ASP A 323 -19.78 -22.59 -9.67
N GLY A 324 -19.35 -23.84 -9.55
CA GLY A 324 -18.00 -24.28 -9.92
C GLY A 324 -16.94 -23.95 -8.87
N GLN A 325 -17.29 -24.01 -7.58
CA GLN A 325 -16.32 -23.86 -6.50
C GLN A 325 -15.18 -24.88 -6.68
N VAL A 326 -13.95 -24.41 -6.58
CA VAL A 326 -12.74 -25.24 -6.72
C VAL A 326 -12.43 -25.89 -5.37
N ASP A 327 -12.03 -27.16 -5.40
CA ASP A 327 -11.69 -27.88 -4.16
C ASP A 327 -10.53 -27.19 -3.43
N PRO A 328 -10.63 -26.93 -2.12
CA PRO A 328 -9.58 -26.24 -1.36
C PRO A 328 -8.21 -26.92 -1.43
N SER A 329 -8.15 -28.25 -1.57
CA SER A 329 -6.89 -28.97 -1.73
C SER A 329 -6.23 -28.68 -3.07
N LEU A 330 -7.03 -28.57 -4.14
CA LEU A 330 -6.54 -28.17 -5.47
C LEU A 330 -6.09 -26.71 -5.48
N VAL A 331 -6.81 -25.80 -4.79
CA VAL A 331 -6.37 -24.41 -4.63
C VAL A 331 -5.02 -24.34 -3.91
N ALA A 332 -4.83 -25.11 -2.84
CA ALA A 332 -3.57 -25.16 -2.11
C ALA A 332 -2.40 -25.68 -2.97
N GLU A 333 -2.65 -26.70 -3.81
CA GLU A 333 -1.67 -27.20 -4.78
C GLU A 333 -1.26 -26.13 -5.79
N ARG A 334 -2.25 -25.45 -6.40
CA ARG A 334 -2.01 -24.36 -7.37
C ARG A 334 -1.26 -23.18 -6.77
N LEU A 335 -1.62 -22.76 -5.55
CA LEU A 335 -0.93 -21.70 -4.82
C LEU A 335 0.53 -22.06 -4.57
N LYS A 336 0.79 -23.31 -4.18
CA LYS A 336 2.15 -23.79 -3.97
C LYS A 336 2.97 -23.76 -5.26
N GLU A 337 2.41 -24.26 -6.36
CA GLU A 337 3.09 -24.29 -7.66
C GLU A 337 3.43 -22.87 -8.17
N LEU A 338 2.46 -21.95 -8.10
CA LEU A 338 2.65 -20.54 -8.47
C LEU A 338 3.67 -19.84 -7.57
N GLY A 339 3.64 -20.13 -6.26
CA GLY A 339 4.59 -19.61 -5.29
C GLY A 339 6.02 -20.06 -5.60
N GLU A 340 6.24 -21.37 -5.79
CA GLU A 340 7.55 -21.93 -6.13
C GLU A 340 8.10 -21.35 -7.45
N LEU A 341 7.24 -21.17 -8.46
CA LEU A 341 7.61 -20.51 -9.72
C LEU A 341 8.03 -19.05 -9.51
N GLN A 342 7.23 -18.26 -8.80
CA GLN A 342 7.53 -16.85 -8.55
C GLN A 342 8.76 -16.67 -7.65
N ASP A 343 8.99 -17.55 -6.67
CA ASP A 343 10.16 -17.51 -5.81
C ASP A 343 11.44 -17.68 -6.64
N ALA A 344 11.43 -18.63 -7.60
CA ALA A 344 12.56 -18.85 -8.51
C ALA A 344 12.80 -17.63 -9.43
N ILE A 345 11.75 -17.02 -9.96
CA ILE A 345 11.83 -15.80 -10.78
C ILE A 345 12.40 -14.65 -9.95
N THR A 346 11.84 -14.43 -8.75
CA THR A 346 12.26 -13.36 -7.84
C THR A 346 13.75 -13.52 -7.53
N ALA A 347 14.16 -14.70 -7.03
CA ALA A 347 15.56 -14.98 -6.70
C ALA A 347 16.51 -14.70 -7.87
N SER A 348 16.19 -15.22 -9.07
CA SER A 348 16.99 -14.99 -10.28
C SER A 348 17.13 -13.51 -10.64
N ARG A 349 16.04 -12.73 -10.52
CA ARG A 349 16.06 -11.29 -10.77
C ARG A 349 16.87 -10.53 -9.73
N ARG A 350 16.84 -10.95 -8.46
CA ARG A 350 17.66 -10.36 -7.39
C ARG A 350 19.13 -10.69 -7.58
N ASP A 351 19.46 -11.94 -7.90
CA ASP A 351 20.82 -12.37 -8.21
C ASP A 351 21.43 -11.58 -9.38
N ALA A 352 20.63 -11.25 -10.40
CA ALA A 352 21.07 -10.44 -11.53
C ALA A 352 21.49 -9.00 -11.14
N LEU A 353 21.11 -8.51 -9.95
CA LEU A 353 21.53 -7.21 -9.44
C LEU A 353 22.89 -7.26 -8.73
N VAL A 354 23.41 -8.45 -8.40
CA VAL A 354 24.69 -8.59 -7.69
C VAL A 354 25.83 -8.01 -8.53
N GLY A 355 26.62 -7.13 -7.91
CA GLY A 355 27.71 -6.38 -8.53
C GLY A 355 27.29 -5.06 -9.19
N SER A 356 25.99 -4.75 -9.28
CA SER A 356 25.49 -3.48 -9.81
C SER A 356 25.55 -2.35 -8.78
N GLN A 357 25.55 -1.10 -9.26
CA GLN A 357 25.28 0.08 -8.41
C GLN A 357 23.77 0.25 -8.25
N TYR A 358 23.34 0.54 -7.03
CA TYR A 358 21.93 0.61 -6.67
C TYR A 358 21.70 1.78 -5.72
N ASP A 359 20.73 2.63 -6.03
CA ASP A 359 20.37 3.77 -5.18
C ASP A 359 19.34 3.33 -4.15
N VAL A 360 19.67 3.52 -2.87
CA VAL A 360 18.88 3.04 -1.74
C VAL A 360 18.48 4.19 -0.84
N LEU A 361 17.18 4.35 -0.59
CA LEU A 361 16.66 5.18 0.49
C LEU A 361 16.84 4.41 1.81
N VAL A 362 17.57 4.99 2.75
CA VAL A 362 17.83 4.37 4.06
C VAL A 362 16.62 4.64 4.97
N ASP A 363 15.86 3.59 5.27
CA ASP A 363 14.62 3.66 6.06
C ASP A 363 14.89 3.61 7.57
N ALA A 364 15.85 2.78 7.97
CA ALA A 364 16.26 2.58 9.35
C ALA A 364 17.75 2.20 9.41
N PRO A 365 18.40 2.23 10.58
CA PRO A 365 19.79 1.78 10.70
C PRO A 365 19.96 0.35 10.18
N GLY A 366 20.71 0.19 9.10
CA GLY A 366 21.00 -1.10 8.47
C GLY A 366 19.98 -1.56 7.42
N VAL A 367 18.89 -0.81 7.22
CA VAL A 367 17.78 -1.20 6.34
C VAL A 367 17.47 -0.07 5.36
N GLY A 368 17.35 -0.39 4.08
CA GLY A 368 16.90 0.54 3.07
C GLY A 368 16.15 -0.13 1.93
N ARG A 369 15.67 0.68 0.99
CA ARG A 369 14.93 0.25 -0.20
C ARG A 369 15.36 1.02 -1.45
N GLY A 370 15.54 0.30 -2.55
CA GLY A 370 15.64 0.92 -3.87
C GLY A 370 14.27 1.26 -4.43
N HIS A 371 14.20 1.58 -5.71
CA HIS A 371 12.92 1.85 -6.36
C HIS A 371 12.08 0.59 -6.55
N ARG A 372 12.71 -0.59 -6.60
CA ARG A 372 12.02 -1.87 -6.80
C ARG A 372 11.28 -2.35 -5.56
N GLU A 373 11.58 -1.84 -4.37
CA GLU A 373 10.99 -2.31 -3.11
C GLU A 373 9.96 -1.31 -2.56
N ALA A 374 8.68 -1.71 -2.54
CA ALA A 374 7.64 -0.98 -1.83
C ALA A 374 7.81 -1.16 -0.30
N PRO A 375 7.60 -0.09 0.50
CA PRO A 375 7.74 -0.17 1.96
C PRO A 375 6.77 -1.20 2.55
N GLU A 376 7.24 -2.01 3.51
CA GLU A 376 6.44 -2.99 4.26
C GLU A 376 5.78 -4.12 3.44
N ILE A 377 5.97 -4.16 2.12
CA ILE A 377 5.25 -5.08 1.22
C ILE A 377 6.23 -6.01 0.50
N ASP A 378 7.31 -5.47 -0.05
CA ASP A 378 8.30 -6.22 -0.82
C ASP A 378 9.55 -6.54 0.03
N GLY A 379 10.64 -6.96 -0.60
CA GLY A 379 11.92 -7.21 0.09
C GLY A 379 12.62 -5.94 0.59
N ILE A 380 13.73 -6.12 1.31
CA ILE A 380 14.59 -5.04 1.81
C ILE A 380 15.99 -5.08 1.19
N VAL A 381 16.74 -3.99 1.35
CA VAL A 381 18.17 -3.93 1.09
C VAL A 381 18.89 -3.72 2.42
N THR A 382 19.66 -4.72 2.84
CA THR A 382 20.56 -4.61 3.98
C THR A 382 21.75 -3.73 3.60
N VAL A 383 21.94 -2.64 4.33
CA VAL A 383 22.99 -1.64 4.09
C VAL A 383 23.84 -1.42 5.35
N PRO A 384 25.00 -0.75 5.27
CA PRO A 384 25.76 -0.43 6.47
C PRO A 384 24.99 0.49 7.43
N ALA A 385 24.93 0.14 8.72
CA ALA A 385 24.24 0.92 9.76
C ALA A 385 24.80 2.33 9.99
N SER A 386 25.96 2.65 9.42
CA SER A 386 26.55 3.98 9.44
C SER A 386 25.89 4.96 8.47
N LEU A 387 25.08 4.48 7.52
CA LEU A 387 24.36 5.36 6.60
C LEU A 387 23.24 6.09 7.34
N ALA A 388 23.07 7.37 7.02
CA ALA A 388 22.08 8.21 7.67
C ALA A 388 20.66 7.87 7.17
N VAL A 389 19.76 7.61 8.12
CA VAL A 389 18.32 7.43 7.84
C VAL A 389 17.77 8.67 7.13
N GLY A 390 16.95 8.45 6.10
CA GLY A 390 16.37 9.50 5.28
C GLY A 390 17.28 10.01 4.17
N THR A 391 18.44 9.41 3.94
CA THR A 391 19.30 9.75 2.80
C THR A 391 19.19 8.69 1.70
N VAL A 392 19.38 9.13 0.44
CA VAL A 392 19.60 8.22 -0.69
C VAL A 392 21.09 7.98 -0.84
N ALA A 393 21.50 6.72 -0.76
CA ALA A 393 22.89 6.30 -0.88
C ALA A 393 23.06 5.34 -2.07
N THR A 394 24.05 5.61 -2.91
CA THR A 394 24.48 4.68 -3.95
C THR A 394 25.38 3.61 -3.32
N VAL A 395 24.93 2.35 -3.39
CA VAL A 395 25.63 1.19 -2.85
C VAL A 395 25.93 0.19 -3.97
N THR A 396 26.80 -0.79 -3.69
CA THR A 396 27.00 -1.95 -4.57
C THR A 396 26.36 -3.16 -3.94
N ILE A 397 25.50 -3.84 -4.71
CA ILE A 397 24.88 -5.10 -4.27
C ILE A 397 25.96 -6.18 -4.20
N THR A 398 26.13 -6.80 -3.04
CA THR A 398 27.13 -7.84 -2.79
C THR A 398 26.54 -9.24 -2.74
N GLY A 399 25.23 -9.35 -2.51
CA GLY A 399 24.53 -10.61 -2.44
C GLY A 399 23.01 -10.44 -2.51
N ALA A 400 22.32 -11.55 -2.67
CA ALA A 400 20.86 -11.65 -2.60
C ALA A 400 20.49 -12.88 -1.76
N ALA A 401 19.41 -12.77 -1.01
CA ALA A 401 18.84 -13.85 -0.20
C ALA A 401 17.33 -13.89 -0.44
N GLY A 402 16.92 -14.69 -1.44
CA GLY A 402 15.53 -14.72 -1.90
C GLY A 402 15.08 -13.33 -2.39
N PRO A 403 14.09 -12.67 -1.74
CA PRO A 403 13.65 -11.33 -2.12
C PRO A 403 14.59 -10.20 -1.64
N ASP A 404 15.44 -10.46 -0.65
CA ASP A 404 16.27 -9.43 -0.01
C ASP A 404 17.63 -9.28 -0.69
N LEU A 405 18.20 -8.08 -0.59
CA LEU A 405 19.55 -7.78 -1.08
C LEU A 405 20.49 -7.43 0.07
N GLU A 406 21.76 -7.70 -0.13
CA GLU A 406 22.85 -7.22 0.70
C GLU A 406 23.69 -6.23 -0.09
N ALA A 407 24.07 -5.11 0.52
CA ALA A 407 24.85 -4.09 -0.15
C ALA A 407 25.94 -3.50 0.73
N ALA A 408 27.02 -3.05 0.09
CA ALA A 408 28.13 -2.35 0.71
C ALA A 408 28.35 -0.98 0.05
N VAL A 409 28.87 -0.03 0.82
CA VAL A 409 29.26 1.28 0.30
C VAL A 409 30.57 1.13 -0.48
N LEU A 410 30.63 1.70 -1.69
CA LEU A 410 31.86 1.76 -2.47
C LEU A 410 32.94 2.50 -1.66
N PRO A 411 34.19 2.00 -1.56
CA PRO A 411 35.29 2.87 -1.17
C PRO A 411 35.35 3.98 -2.24
N LEU A 412 35.12 5.22 -1.81
CA LEU A 412 35.29 6.40 -2.66
C LEU A 412 36.66 6.30 -3.33
N SER A 413 36.69 6.12 -4.65
CA SER A 413 37.92 6.40 -5.40
C SER A 413 38.31 7.84 -5.09
N PRO A 414 39.53 8.12 -4.63
CA PRO A 414 39.92 9.47 -4.25
C PRO A 414 39.88 10.36 -5.50
N GLY A 415 38.79 11.14 -5.68
CA GLY A 415 38.64 12.07 -6.79
C GLY A 415 37.24 12.30 -7.36
N ALA A 416 36.20 11.55 -6.98
CA ALA A 416 34.84 11.81 -7.49
C ALA A 416 34.05 12.74 -6.54
N PRO A 417 33.39 13.81 -7.05
CA PRO A 417 32.62 14.72 -6.20
C PRO A 417 31.36 14.01 -5.68
N THR A 418 31.19 13.98 -4.36
CA THR A 418 29.96 13.60 -3.69
C THR A 418 28.85 14.54 -4.16
N ARG A 419 27.87 14.04 -4.93
CA ARG A 419 26.63 14.78 -5.15
C ARG A 419 25.72 14.57 -3.94
N LEU A 420 25.91 15.40 -2.90
CA LEU A 420 24.77 15.76 -2.05
C LEU A 420 23.84 16.58 -2.93
N LEU A 421 22.60 16.11 -3.14
CA LEU A 421 21.53 16.98 -3.63
C LEU A 421 21.26 18.00 -2.52
N ALA A 422 21.69 19.24 -2.71
CA ALA A 422 21.61 20.31 -1.73
C ALA A 422 20.16 20.76 -1.53
N GLU A 423 19.82 21.04 -0.27
CA GLU A 423 18.61 21.74 0.16
C GLU A 423 18.41 23.03 -0.65
N THR A 424 17.28 23.14 -1.34
CA THR A 424 16.89 24.34 -2.07
C THR A 424 16.42 25.41 -1.09
N GLY A 425 17.36 26.21 -0.60
CA GLY A 425 17.08 27.41 0.20
C GLY A 425 16.27 28.45 -0.59
N ALA A 426 15.13 28.85 -0.05
CA ALA A 426 14.32 29.96 -0.54
C ALA A 426 15.09 31.30 -0.46
N PRO A 427 14.98 32.20 -1.46
CA PRO A 427 15.62 33.50 -1.39
C PRO A 427 14.83 34.44 -0.48
N SER A 428 15.48 34.95 0.56
CA SER A 428 14.99 36.10 1.35
C SER A 428 15.17 37.40 0.57
N PRO A 429 14.23 38.36 0.63
CA PRO A 429 14.38 39.65 -0.03
C PRO A 429 15.06 40.65 0.91
N SER A 430 16.26 41.09 0.58
CA SER A 430 16.86 42.30 1.14
C SER A 430 17.12 43.29 0.02
N GLY A 431 16.38 44.39 0.01
CA GLY A 431 16.61 45.51 -0.90
C GLY A 431 17.85 46.32 -0.53
N ALA A 432 18.32 47.12 -1.48
CA ALA A 432 18.87 48.45 -1.24
C ALA A 432 19.06 49.20 -2.57
N VAL A 433 18.36 50.33 -2.67
CA VAL A 433 18.88 51.65 -3.07
C VAL A 433 19.67 51.76 -4.38
N SER A 434 19.02 52.32 -5.40
CA SER A 434 19.39 53.60 -6.01
C SER A 434 18.21 54.18 -6.78
#